data_AF-A0A0D2FZZ3-F1
#
_entry.id   AF-A0A0D2FZZ3-F1
#
_cell.length_a   1.000
_cell.length_b   1.000
_cell.length_c   1.000
_cell.angle_alpha   90.00
_cell.angle_beta   90.00
_cell.angle_gamma   90.00
#
_symmetry.space_group_name_H-M   'P 1'
#
loop_
_entity.id
_entity.type
_entity.pdbx_description
1 polymer ?
#
loop_
_entity_poly.entity_id
_entity_poly.type
_entity_poly.pdbx_seq_one_letter_code
_entity_poly.pdbx_strand_id
1 'polypeptide(L)'
;MASEPDNTPSPFPLTAVDRSVLAMTDDQFHPHTWEELKQIIAEHNLSVLKRWPSDLKRYIKWSSQTKATYGTVPNFVMRERLKWTPLPSSTPETGPRFAVNNPIPFADQADYKILLNDWPYGLAPGIRHIIVWLKTRLDSEPTRGDMTPKSRQQVEDFIQSTFVDRVKGLPGDQEKVIWFKNWTELQSVPGMEHVHVLLRDVPEDIIREWTGGDQPINN
;
A
#
# COMPACT_ATOMS: atom_id res chain seq x y z
N MET A 1 33.54 11.40 11.15
CA MET A 1 32.87 11.24 12.46
C MET A 1 31.90 10.10 12.32
N ALA A 2 32.01 9.05 13.13
CA ALA A 2 30.94 8.06 13.22
C ALA A 2 29.74 8.78 13.86
N SER A 3 28.61 8.88 13.14
CA SER A 3 27.37 9.40 13.71
C SER A 3 27.01 8.53 14.92
N GLU A 4 26.78 9.16 16.07
CA GLU A 4 26.24 8.46 17.25
C GLU A 4 24.98 7.67 16.85
N PRO A 5 24.77 6.47 17.42
CA PRO A 5 23.58 5.69 17.14
C PRO A 5 22.34 6.48 17.58
N ASP A 6 21.46 6.77 16.62
CA ASP A 6 20.18 7.42 16.85
C ASP A 6 19.31 6.52 17.76
N ASN A 7 19.26 6.87 19.04
CA ASN A 7 18.49 6.18 20.08
C ASN A 7 17.02 6.64 20.13
N THR A 8 16.53 7.36 19.12
CA THR A 8 15.12 7.77 19.07
C THR A 8 14.23 6.52 19.06
N PRO A 9 13.27 6.37 20.00
CA PRO A 9 12.35 5.25 20.00
C PRO A 9 11.62 5.16 18.66
N SER A 10 11.76 4.04 17.96
CA SER A 10 11.07 3.84 16.69
C SER A 10 9.55 3.87 16.92
N PRO A 11 8.76 4.53 16.05
CA PRO A 11 7.31 4.59 16.20
C PRO A 11 6.64 3.22 16.06
N PHE A 12 7.35 2.21 15.55
CA PHE A 12 6.90 0.83 15.44
C PHE A 12 8.10 -0.13 15.61
N PRO A 13 7.87 -1.40 15.98
CA PRO A 13 8.93 -2.40 16.06
C PRO A 13 9.63 -2.55 14.71
N LEU A 14 10.96 -2.35 14.67
CA LEU A 14 11.74 -2.57 13.46
C LEU A 14 11.98 -4.08 13.27
N THR A 15 11.82 -4.57 12.05
CA THR A 15 12.19 -5.93 11.68
C THR A 15 13.70 -6.07 11.48
N ALA A 16 14.17 -7.31 11.27
CA ALA A 16 15.57 -7.53 10.87
C ALA A 16 15.87 -6.93 9.49
N VAL A 17 14.89 -6.94 8.58
CA VAL A 17 14.98 -6.32 7.25
C VAL A 17 15.10 -4.80 7.39
N ASP A 18 14.27 -4.16 8.22
CA ASP A 18 14.35 -2.72 8.45
C ASP A 18 15.71 -2.30 9.01
N ARG A 19 16.23 -3.04 10.00
CA ARG A 19 17.57 -2.79 10.56
C ARG A 19 18.68 -2.90 9.52
N SER A 20 18.60 -3.91 8.64
CA SER A 20 19.55 -4.08 7.55
C SER A 20 19.50 -2.91 6.56
N VAL A 21 18.29 -2.48 6.17
CA VAL A 21 18.07 -1.33 5.27
C VAL A 21 18.56 -0.02 5.90
N LEU A 22 18.36 0.20 7.20
CA LEU A 22 18.82 1.40 7.89
C LEU A 22 20.35 1.48 8.00
N ALA A 23 21.03 0.34 7.96
CA ALA A 23 22.49 0.24 8.06
C ALA A 23 23.23 0.49 6.74
N MET A 24 22.52 0.61 5.61
CA MET A 24 23.11 0.85 4.29
C MET A 24 22.82 2.27 3.76
N THR A 25 23.59 2.69 2.76
CA THR A 25 23.32 3.89 1.96
C THR A 25 22.43 3.56 0.76
N ASP A 26 21.82 4.57 0.14
CA ASP A 26 21.03 4.36 -1.07
C ASP A 26 21.88 3.78 -2.22
N ASP A 27 23.17 4.17 -2.32
CA ASP A 27 24.11 3.62 -3.30
C ASP A 27 24.35 2.10 -3.14
N GLN A 28 24.18 1.58 -1.93
CA GLN A 28 24.30 0.14 -1.63
C GLN A 28 22.98 -0.60 -1.81
N PHE A 29 21.86 0.11 -1.93
CA PHE A 29 20.55 -0.49 -2.03
C PHE A 29 20.29 -1.01 -3.44
N HIS A 30 19.67 -2.19 -3.53
CA HIS A 30 19.24 -2.76 -4.80
C HIS A 30 17.71 -2.72 -4.84
N PRO A 31 17.13 -1.98 -5.80
CA PRO A 31 15.68 -1.89 -5.90
C PRO A 31 15.07 -3.20 -6.39
N HIS A 32 13.86 -3.49 -5.90
CA HIS A 32 13.07 -4.63 -6.33
C HIS A 32 12.74 -4.49 -7.82
N THR A 33 13.24 -5.44 -8.61
CA THR A 33 12.94 -5.58 -10.03
C THR A 33 11.55 -6.17 -10.25
N TRP A 34 11.02 -6.06 -11.47
CA TRP A 34 9.71 -6.60 -11.80
C TRP A 34 9.61 -8.12 -11.57
N GLU A 35 10.64 -8.88 -11.99
CA GLU A 35 10.65 -10.33 -11.82
C GLU A 35 10.81 -10.74 -10.35
N GLU A 36 11.61 -10.01 -9.55
CA GLU A 36 11.67 -10.24 -8.10
C GLU A 36 10.32 -9.99 -7.42
N LEU A 37 9.62 -8.92 -7.80
CA LEU A 37 8.30 -8.62 -7.25
C LEU A 37 7.29 -9.71 -7.57
N LYS A 38 7.29 -10.24 -8.80
CA LYS A 38 6.45 -11.38 -9.19
C LYS A 38 6.77 -12.61 -8.35
N GLN A 39 8.05 -12.92 -8.17
CA GLN A 39 8.48 -14.04 -7.35
C GLN A 39 8.03 -13.88 -5.89
N ILE A 40 8.25 -12.70 -5.30
CA ILE A 40 7.83 -12.38 -3.93
C ILE A 40 6.32 -12.58 -3.73
N ILE A 41 5.51 -12.11 -4.69
CA ILE A 41 4.05 -12.25 -4.64
C ILE A 41 3.64 -13.71 -4.81
N ALA A 42 4.22 -14.43 -5.77
CA ALA A 42 3.93 -15.85 -6.01
C ALA A 42 4.28 -16.73 -4.80
N GLU A 43 5.42 -16.46 -4.16
CA GLU A 43 5.89 -17.14 -2.96
C GLU A 43 5.18 -16.67 -1.68
N HIS A 44 4.31 -15.65 -1.78
CA HIS A 44 3.65 -15.01 -0.64
C HIS A 44 4.64 -14.48 0.42
N ASN A 45 5.88 -14.18 0.03
CA ASN A 45 6.94 -13.75 0.93
C ASN A 45 7.01 -12.22 1.07
N LEU A 46 5.86 -11.57 1.30
CA LEU A 46 5.75 -10.11 1.32
C LEU A 46 6.65 -9.44 2.38
N SER A 47 7.10 -10.20 3.38
CA SER A 47 8.00 -9.73 4.45
C SER A 47 9.36 -9.22 3.96
N VAL A 48 9.78 -9.58 2.73
CA VAL A 48 11.07 -9.14 2.17
C VAL A 48 10.99 -7.81 1.42
N LEU A 49 9.80 -7.24 1.24
CA LEU A 49 9.62 -5.94 0.59
C LEU A 49 10.27 -4.84 1.45
N LYS A 50 11.06 -3.98 0.79
CA LYS A 50 11.93 -2.99 1.45
C LYS A 50 11.66 -1.61 0.87
N ARG A 51 11.97 -0.57 1.63
CA ARG A 51 12.04 0.82 1.12
C ARG A 51 13.50 1.19 0.88
N TRP A 52 13.72 2.22 0.07
CA TRP A 52 15.03 2.87 0.03
C TRP A 52 15.47 3.28 1.44
N PRO A 53 16.77 3.16 1.79
CA PRO A 53 17.28 3.58 3.09
C PRO A 53 16.89 5.01 3.47
N SER A 54 17.00 5.97 2.53
CA SER A 54 16.52 7.34 2.73
C SER A 54 15.03 7.41 3.05
N ASP A 55 14.24 6.63 2.33
CA ASP A 55 12.78 6.67 2.41
C ASP A 55 12.30 6.02 3.71
N LEU A 56 12.95 4.95 4.15
CA LEU A 56 12.69 4.32 5.44
C LEU A 56 12.99 5.28 6.59
N LYS A 57 14.10 6.02 6.53
CA LYS A 57 14.43 7.06 7.53
C LYS A 57 13.37 8.17 7.56
N ARG A 58 12.97 8.69 6.39
CA ARG A 58 11.89 9.68 6.29
C ARG A 58 10.56 9.13 6.79
N TYR A 59 10.24 7.88 6.48
CA TYR A 59 9.02 7.20 6.91
C TYR A 59 8.95 7.03 8.43
N ILE A 60 10.06 6.66 9.08
CA ILE A 60 10.16 6.55 10.54
C ILE A 60 9.92 7.90 11.20
N LYS A 61 10.57 8.95 10.70
CA LYS A 61 10.38 10.32 11.20
C LYS A 61 8.93 10.78 11.02
N TRP A 62 8.39 10.64 9.82
CA TRP A 62 7.00 10.97 9.51
C TRP A 62 6.02 10.18 10.37
N SER A 63 6.22 8.88 10.55
CA SER A 63 5.33 8.04 11.35
C SER A 63 5.30 8.49 12.81
N SER A 64 6.42 8.92 13.36
CA SER A 64 6.50 9.45 14.73
C SER A 64 5.69 10.75 14.86
N GLN A 65 5.87 11.68 13.92
CA GLN A 65 5.12 12.95 13.89
C GLN A 65 3.62 12.72 13.68
N THR A 66 3.26 11.83 12.76
CA THR A 66 1.88 11.46 12.47
C THR A 66 1.20 10.84 13.69
N LYS A 67 1.88 9.96 14.44
CA LYS A 67 1.32 9.40 15.68
C LYS A 67 1.15 10.46 16.76
N ALA A 68 2.06 11.43 16.87
CA ALA A 68 1.91 12.54 17.81
C ALA A 68 0.69 13.43 17.49
N THR A 69 0.41 13.69 16.20
CA THR A 69 -0.68 14.58 15.77
C THR A 69 -2.04 13.87 15.66
N TYR A 70 -2.07 12.63 15.16
CA TYR A 70 -3.31 11.90 14.82
C TYR A 70 -3.58 10.70 15.73
N GLY A 71 -2.67 10.39 16.66
CA GLY A 71 -2.69 9.18 17.49
C GLY A 71 -2.22 7.94 16.73
N THR A 72 -2.73 7.70 15.52
CA THR A 72 -2.38 6.55 14.68
C THR A 72 -2.21 6.93 13.21
N VAL A 73 -1.43 6.13 12.47
CA VAL A 73 -1.31 6.27 11.01
C VAL A 73 -2.66 6.02 10.30
N PRO A 74 -3.47 5.00 10.65
CA PRO A 74 -4.85 4.87 10.17
C PRO A 74 -5.70 6.12 10.32
N ASN A 75 -5.62 6.83 11.44
CA ASN A 75 -6.38 8.07 11.63
C ASN A 75 -5.95 9.17 10.66
N PHE A 76 -4.64 9.32 10.42
CA PHE A 76 -4.13 10.24 9.41
C PHE A 76 -4.65 9.87 8.01
N VAL A 77 -4.49 8.60 7.60
CA VAL A 77 -4.92 8.15 6.26
C VAL A 77 -6.41 8.40 6.08
N MET A 78 -7.23 8.01 7.06
CA MET A 78 -8.68 8.19 7.01
C MET A 78 -9.08 9.68 6.92
N ARG A 79 -8.46 10.56 7.72
CA ARG A 79 -8.84 11.99 7.79
C ARG A 79 -8.28 12.82 6.64
N GLU A 80 -7.00 12.64 6.33
CA GLU A 80 -6.27 13.52 5.41
C GLU A 80 -6.27 12.99 3.97
N ARG A 81 -6.01 11.68 3.80
CA ARG A 81 -5.88 11.07 2.47
C ARG A 81 -7.24 10.65 1.91
N LEU A 82 -8.02 9.94 2.72
CA LEU A 82 -9.31 9.39 2.29
C LEU A 82 -10.48 10.32 2.56
N LYS A 83 -10.40 11.18 3.58
CA LYS A 83 -11.48 12.10 3.98
C LYS A 83 -12.81 11.36 4.20
N TRP A 84 -12.72 10.16 4.77
CA TRP A 84 -13.89 9.35 5.10
C TRP A 84 -14.28 9.53 6.56
N THR A 85 -15.58 9.61 6.81
CA THR A 85 -16.13 9.74 8.16
C THR A 85 -16.56 8.35 8.66
N PRO A 86 -15.97 7.85 9.77
CA PRO A 86 -16.37 6.57 10.33
C PRO A 86 -17.80 6.65 10.89
N LEU A 87 -18.54 5.54 10.80
CA LEU A 87 -19.85 5.37 11.40
C LEU A 87 -19.74 5.36 12.94
N PRO A 88 -20.78 5.80 13.66
CA PRO A 88 -20.82 5.73 15.12
C PRO A 88 -20.66 4.31 15.70
N SER A 89 -20.93 3.28 14.89
CA SER A 89 -20.78 1.86 15.23
C SER A 89 -19.35 1.32 15.11
N SER A 90 -18.37 2.17 14.75
CA SER A 90 -16.97 1.78 14.67
C SER A 90 -16.39 1.53 16.06
N THR A 91 -15.65 0.43 16.24
CA THR A 91 -14.99 0.09 17.52
C THR A 91 -13.50 -0.19 17.32
N PRO A 92 -12.66 -0.11 18.37
CA PRO A 92 -11.26 -0.50 18.27
C PRO A 92 -11.06 -1.94 17.77
N GLU A 93 -11.96 -2.86 18.13
CA GLU A 93 -11.90 -4.28 17.77
C GLU A 93 -12.27 -4.53 16.31
N THR A 94 -13.25 -3.77 15.79
CA THR A 94 -13.73 -3.94 14.41
C THR A 94 -13.05 -3.01 13.41
N GLY A 95 -12.29 -2.02 13.90
CA GLY A 95 -11.77 -0.91 13.12
C GLY A 95 -12.88 0.04 12.64
N PRO A 96 -12.52 1.07 11.85
CA PRO A 96 -13.49 2.00 11.29
C PRO A 96 -14.43 1.28 10.32
N ARG A 97 -15.72 1.62 10.40
CA ARG A 97 -16.76 1.24 9.42
C ARG A 97 -17.25 2.50 8.72
N PHE A 98 -17.63 2.40 7.46
CA PHE A 98 -18.03 3.56 6.67
C PHE A 98 -19.41 3.36 6.05
N ALA A 99 -20.13 4.46 5.80
CA ALA A 99 -21.31 4.42 4.96
C ALA A 99 -20.89 4.09 3.52
N VAL A 100 -21.54 3.09 2.93
CA VAL A 100 -21.32 2.63 1.56
C VAL A 100 -22.58 2.82 0.74
N ASN A 101 -22.42 3.17 -0.53
CA ASN A 101 -23.50 3.19 -1.49
C ASN A 101 -23.89 1.76 -1.91
N ASN A 102 -22.89 0.87 -2.03
CA ASN A 102 -23.10 -0.53 -2.38
C ASN A 102 -22.30 -1.45 -1.43
N PRO A 103 -22.93 -2.43 -0.78
CA PRO A 103 -22.22 -3.36 0.10
C PRO A 103 -21.28 -4.32 -0.64
N ILE A 104 -21.42 -4.45 -1.97
CA ILE A 104 -20.53 -5.28 -2.79
C ILE A 104 -19.20 -4.51 -3.01
N PRO A 105 -18.05 -5.06 -2.59
CA PRO A 105 -16.74 -4.47 -2.87
C PRO A 105 -16.58 -4.05 -4.33
N PHE A 106 -16.05 -2.84 -4.54
CA PHE A 106 -15.77 -2.22 -5.85
C PHE A 106 -16.99 -1.88 -6.73
N ALA A 107 -18.22 -2.16 -6.28
CA ALA A 107 -19.42 -1.96 -7.12
C ALA A 107 -19.86 -0.50 -7.28
N ASP A 108 -19.38 0.42 -6.45
CA ASP A 108 -19.61 1.86 -6.58
C ASP A 108 -18.29 2.62 -6.41
N GLN A 109 -17.99 3.53 -7.35
CA GLN A 109 -16.77 4.35 -7.34
C GLN A 109 -16.68 5.29 -6.14
N ALA A 110 -17.80 5.66 -5.51
CA ALA A 110 -17.80 6.46 -4.29
C ALA A 110 -17.30 5.70 -3.05
N ASP A 111 -17.18 4.37 -3.13
CA ASP A 111 -16.81 3.49 -2.02
C ASP A 111 -15.36 3.03 -2.05
N TYR A 112 -14.58 3.46 -3.03
CA TYR A 112 -13.12 3.25 -3.06
C TYR A 112 -12.36 4.49 -3.52
N LYS A 113 -11.05 4.49 -3.27
CA LYS A 113 -10.12 5.52 -3.77
C LYS A 113 -8.85 4.86 -4.28
N ILE A 114 -8.39 5.28 -5.45
CA ILE A 114 -7.11 4.85 -6.02
C ILE A 114 -6.12 5.98 -5.81
N LEU A 115 -5.05 5.74 -5.06
CA LEU A 115 -4.03 6.74 -4.75
C LEU A 115 -2.65 6.17 -5.02
N LEU A 116 -1.70 7.02 -5.39
CA LEU A 116 -0.30 6.64 -5.29
C LEU A 116 0.06 6.38 -3.83
N ASN A 117 0.93 5.40 -3.60
CA ASN A 117 1.42 5.14 -2.26
C ASN A 117 2.30 6.31 -1.81
N ASP A 118 1.94 6.88 -0.67
CA ASP A 118 2.73 7.91 0.02
C ASP A 118 4.12 7.41 0.43
N TRP A 119 4.31 6.10 0.60
CA TRP A 119 5.56 5.49 1.05
C TRP A 119 5.86 4.22 0.25
N PRO A 120 6.21 4.35 -1.04
CA PRO A 120 6.42 3.21 -1.92
C PRO A 120 7.59 2.35 -1.45
N TYR A 121 7.62 1.10 -1.91
CA TYR A 121 8.81 0.28 -1.76
C TYR A 121 9.97 0.83 -2.59
N GLY A 122 11.17 0.33 -2.32
CA GLY A 122 12.36 0.59 -3.13
C GLY A 122 12.25 -0.19 -4.43
N LEU A 123 11.54 0.37 -5.39
CA LEU A 123 11.18 -0.24 -6.66
C LEU A 123 12.12 0.22 -7.77
N ALA A 124 12.36 -0.65 -8.76
CA ALA A 124 13.15 -0.30 -9.92
C ALA A 124 12.48 0.84 -10.74
N PRO A 125 13.26 1.63 -11.49
CA PRO A 125 12.71 2.68 -12.35
C PRO A 125 11.60 2.16 -13.27
N GLY A 126 10.57 2.98 -13.50
CA GLY A 126 9.40 2.62 -14.30
C GLY A 126 8.31 1.89 -13.52
N ILE A 127 8.57 1.45 -12.28
CA ILE A 127 7.55 0.80 -11.44
C ILE A 127 6.90 1.82 -10.51
N ARG A 128 5.56 1.88 -10.55
CA ARG A 128 4.75 2.77 -9.71
C ARG A 128 3.92 1.96 -8.72
N HIS A 129 3.83 2.45 -7.49
CA HIS A 129 3.08 1.83 -6.41
C HIS A 129 1.77 2.57 -6.16
N ILE A 130 0.66 1.91 -6.44
CA ILE A 130 -0.70 2.38 -6.20
C ILE A 130 -1.31 1.59 -5.03
N ILE A 131 -2.16 2.26 -4.27
CA ILE A 131 -3.04 1.64 -3.28
C ILE A 131 -4.49 1.91 -3.67
N VAL A 132 -5.27 0.84 -3.73
CA VAL A 132 -6.73 0.89 -3.86
C VAL A 132 -7.31 0.73 -2.46
N TRP A 133 -7.88 1.80 -1.92
CA TRP A 133 -8.53 1.83 -0.60
C TRP A 133 -10.02 1.56 -0.73
N LEU A 134 -10.58 0.74 0.15
CA LEU A 134 -12.01 0.41 0.15
C LEU A 134 -12.69 0.81 1.47
N LYS A 135 -13.94 1.28 1.36
CA LYS A 135 -14.85 1.42 2.50
C LYS A 135 -15.45 0.07 2.93
N THR A 136 -15.73 -0.79 1.95
CA THR A 136 -16.20 -2.17 2.17
C THR A 136 -15.07 -3.05 2.68
N ARG A 137 -15.41 -4.17 3.32
CA ARG A 137 -14.44 -5.20 3.75
C ARG A 137 -14.29 -6.28 2.70
N LEU A 138 -13.11 -6.89 2.67
CA LEU A 138 -12.86 -8.13 1.94
C LEU A 138 -12.88 -9.29 2.94
N ASP A 139 -13.79 -10.24 2.73
CA ASP A 139 -13.92 -11.41 3.60
C ASP A 139 -12.63 -12.21 3.62
N SER A 140 -12.20 -12.61 4.80
CA SER A 140 -10.96 -13.36 5.02
C SER A 140 -11.24 -14.74 5.61
N GLU A 141 -10.45 -15.73 5.19
CA GLU A 141 -10.47 -17.09 5.70
C GLU A 141 -10.06 -17.12 7.18
N PRO A 142 -10.78 -17.87 8.04
CA PRO A 142 -10.59 -17.84 9.49
C PRO A 142 -9.23 -18.39 9.95
N THR A 143 -8.55 -19.18 9.11
CA THR A 143 -7.31 -19.88 9.48
C THR A 143 -6.07 -19.03 9.30
N ARG A 144 -5.94 -18.35 8.15
CA ARG A 144 -4.74 -17.59 7.77
C ARG A 144 -4.94 -16.08 7.76
N GLY A 145 -6.18 -15.59 7.81
CA GLY A 145 -6.48 -14.18 7.59
C GLY A 145 -6.21 -13.70 6.15
N ASP A 146 -6.02 -14.63 5.21
CA ASP A 146 -5.98 -14.34 3.77
C ASP A 146 -7.39 -14.19 3.21
N MET A 147 -7.55 -13.61 2.02
CA MET A 147 -8.87 -13.45 1.39
C MET A 147 -9.54 -14.79 1.09
N THR A 148 -10.87 -14.82 1.24
CA THR A 148 -11.68 -15.91 0.68
C THR A 148 -11.54 -15.99 -0.84
N PRO A 149 -11.77 -17.14 -1.48
CA PRO A 149 -11.80 -17.25 -2.94
C PRO A 149 -12.73 -16.23 -3.61
N LYS A 150 -13.89 -15.94 -2.99
CA LYS A 150 -14.83 -14.93 -3.47
C LYS A 150 -14.22 -13.52 -3.43
N SER A 151 -13.64 -13.11 -2.31
CA SER A 151 -13.01 -11.79 -2.20
C SER A 151 -11.79 -11.66 -3.11
N ARG A 152 -11.02 -12.74 -3.29
CA ARG A 152 -9.93 -12.78 -4.26
C ARG A 152 -10.43 -12.56 -5.69
N GLN A 153 -11.52 -13.22 -6.10
CA GLN A 153 -12.13 -13.00 -7.41
C GLN A 153 -12.64 -11.57 -7.58
N GLN A 154 -13.27 -10.98 -6.55
CA GLN A 154 -13.74 -9.59 -6.60
C GLN A 154 -12.59 -8.60 -6.81
N VAL A 155 -11.44 -8.84 -6.17
CA VAL A 155 -10.23 -8.04 -6.40
C VAL A 155 -9.70 -8.29 -7.81
N GLU A 156 -9.58 -9.53 -8.26
CA GLU A 156 -9.10 -9.87 -9.62
C GLU A 156 -9.94 -9.20 -10.71
N ASP A 157 -11.28 -9.27 -10.62
CA ASP A 157 -12.20 -8.65 -11.59
C ASP A 157 -12.04 -7.13 -11.63
N PHE A 158 -11.87 -6.50 -10.46
CA PHE A 158 -11.62 -5.07 -10.35
C PHE A 158 -10.26 -4.69 -10.97
N ILE A 159 -9.21 -5.45 -10.66
CA ILE A 159 -7.87 -5.19 -11.19
C ILE A 159 -7.83 -5.37 -12.71
N GLN A 160 -8.48 -6.42 -13.21
CA GLN A 160 -8.58 -6.72 -14.63
C GLN A 160 -9.26 -5.57 -15.38
N SER A 161 -10.46 -5.17 -14.95
CA SER A 161 -11.25 -4.14 -15.62
C SER A 161 -10.67 -2.73 -15.49
N THR A 162 -10.08 -2.39 -14.34
CA THR A 162 -9.59 -1.02 -14.05
C THR A 162 -8.18 -0.79 -14.59
N PHE A 163 -7.27 -1.75 -14.37
CA PHE A 163 -5.85 -1.58 -14.68
C PHE A 163 -5.44 -2.35 -15.92
N VAL A 164 -5.63 -3.68 -15.94
CA VAL A 164 -5.09 -4.55 -17.01
C VAL A 164 -5.69 -4.19 -18.37
N ASP A 165 -7.01 -4.07 -18.45
CA ASP A 165 -7.70 -3.73 -19.69
C ASP A 165 -7.36 -2.33 -20.20
N ARG A 166 -7.05 -1.40 -19.29
CA ARG A 166 -6.67 -0.03 -19.63
C ARG A 166 -5.26 0.08 -20.21
N VAL A 167 -4.36 -0.86 -19.87
CA VAL A 167 -2.94 -0.82 -20.26
C VAL A 167 -2.53 -1.88 -21.29
N LYS A 168 -3.40 -2.85 -21.62
CA LYS A 168 -3.08 -3.95 -22.55
C LYS A 168 -2.61 -3.53 -23.95
N GLY A 169 -2.97 -2.32 -24.39
CA GLY A 169 -2.57 -1.78 -25.69
C GLY A 169 -1.28 -0.95 -25.67
N LEU A 170 -0.66 -0.76 -24.50
CA LEU A 170 0.56 0.02 -24.37
C LEU A 170 1.78 -0.74 -24.91
N PRO A 171 2.79 -0.04 -25.47
CA PRO A 171 4.01 -0.67 -25.97
C PRO A 171 4.89 -1.25 -24.85
N GLY A 172 5.86 -2.08 -25.26
CA GLY A 172 6.82 -2.73 -24.38
C GLY A 172 6.31 -4.06 -23.83
N ASP A 173 6.71 -4.39 -22.61
CA ASP A 173 6.31 -5.64 -21.95
C ASP A 173 4.80 -5.72 -21.74
N GLN A 174 4.24 -6.91 -21.96
CA GLN A 174 2.79 -7.15 -21.90
C GLN A 174 2.23 -7.13 -20.47
N GLU A 175 2.97 -7.70 -19.51
CA GLU A 175 2.53 -7.76 -18.12
C GLU A 175 2.87 -6.45 -17.40
N LYS A 176 1.93 -5.53 -17.35
CA LYS A 176 2.15 -4.20 -16.74
C LYS A 176 1.57 -4.06 -15.35
N VAL A 177 0.85 -5.06 -14.84
CA VAL A 177 0.11 -5.00 -13.58
C VAL A 177 0.36 -6.26 -12.76
N ILE A 178 0.81 -6.07 -11.53
CA ILE A 178 0.79 -7.11 -10.49
C ILE A 178 0.19 -6.50 -9.23
N TRP A 179 -0.44 -7.33 -8.41
CA TRP A 179 -1.14 -6.86 -7.23
C TRP A 179 -0.99 -7.85 -6.09
N PHE A 180 -1.13 -7.35 -4.87
CA PHE A 180 -1.16 -8.17 -3.66
C PHE A 180 -1.91 -7.45 -2.55
N LYS A 181 -2.33 -8.21 -1.54
CA LYS A 181 -2.91 -7.67 -0.30
C LYS A 181 -2.02 -8.09 0.86
N ASN A 182 -1.60 -7.13 1.67
CA ASN A 182 -0.87 -7.42 2.90
C ASN A 182 -1.77 -8.16 3.88
N TRP A 183 -1.22 -9.21 4.49
CA TRP A 183 -1.86 -9.94 5.58
C TRP A 183 -1.96 -9.05 6.81
N THR A 184 -2.90 -9.32 7.72
CA THR A 184 -3.20 -8.47 8.88
C THR A 184 -1.95 -8.04 9.67
N GLU A 185 -0.97 -8.94 9.83
CA GLU A 185 0.28 -8.67 10.56
C GLU A 185 1.25 -7.71 9.83
N LEU A 186 1.17 -7.63 8.50
CA LEU A 186 2.06 -6.80 7.67
C LEU A 186 1.44 -5.41 7.35
N GLN A 187 0.19 -5.18 7.70
CA GLN A 187 -0.50 -3.93 7.39
C GLN A 187 0.03 -2.78 8.25
N SER A 188 0.62 -1.76 7.63
CA SER A 188 0.96 -0.50 8.32
C SER A 188 -0.28 0.33 8.69
N VAL A 189 -1.44 0.02 8.09
CA VAL A 189 -2.71 0.71 8.33
C VAL A 189 -3.82 -0.29 8.71
N PRO A 190 -3.74 -0.91 9.91
CA PRO A 190 -4.72 -1.91 10.32
C PRO A 190 -6.14 -1.33 10.32
N GLY A 191 -7.11 -2.15 9.90
CA GLY A 191 -8.52 -1.76 9.89
C GLY A 191 -8.91 -0.83 8.74
N MET A 192 -8.01 -0.43 7.84
CA MET A 192 -8.37 0.20 6.58
C MET A 192 -8.19 -0.81 5.44
N GLU A 193 -9.26 -1.16 4.74
CA GLU A 193 -9.19 -2.17 3.67
C GLU A 193 -8.44 -1.61 2.46
N HIS A 194 -7.41 -2.30 2.00
CA HIS A 194 -6.64 -1.86 0.84
C HIS A 194 -5.94 -2.99 0.08
N VAL A 195 -5.75 -2.77 -1.22
CA VAL A 195 -5.00 -3.63 -2.13
C VAL A 195 -3.85 -2.82 -2.72
N HIS A 196 -2.66 -3.42 -2.77
CA HIS A 196 -1.51 -2.82 -3.42
C HIS A 196 -1.45 -3.25 -4.87
N VAL A 197 -1.23 -2.29 -5.76
CA VAL A 197 -1.09 -2.49 -7.20
C VAL A 197 0.26 -1.90 -7.62
N LEU A 198 1.08 -2.70 -8.30
CA LEU A 198 2.33 -2.26 -8.89
C LEU A 198 2.15 -2.22 -10.41
N LEU A 199 2.57 -1.11 -11.00
CA LEU A 199 2.44 -0.84 -12.42
C LEU A 199 3.81 -0.65 -13.05
N ARG A 200 4.12 -1.36 -14.14
CA ARG A 200 5.38 -1.22 -14.89
C ARG A 200 5.17 -0.42 -16.17
N ASP A 201 5.97 0.63 -16.34
CA ASP A 201 6.08 1.44 -17.55
C ASP A 201 4.72 1.94 -18.05
N VAL A 202 3.90 2.41 -17.12
CA VAL A 202 2.60 3.04 -17.40
C VAL A 202 2.79 4.57 -17.46
N PRO A 203 2.39 5.22 -18.57
CA PRO A 203 2.43 6.68 -18.70
C PRO A 203 1.75 7.44 -17.55
N GLU A 204 2.33 8.58 -17.16
CA GLU A 204 1.86 9.40 -16.04
C GLU A 204 0.44 9.93 -16.21
N ASP A 205 -0.01 10.19 -17.43
CA ASP A 205 -1.37 10.65 -17.72
C ASP A 205 -2.42 9.58 -17.36
N ILE A 206 -2.12 8.30 -17.61
CA ILE A 206 -2.98 7.18 -17.20
C ILE A 206 -2.98 7.03 -15.68
N ILE A 207 -1.84 7.22 -15.02
CA ILE A 207 -1.78 7.19 -13.55
C ILE A 207 -2.60 8.34 -12.95
N ARG A 208 -2.55 9.53 -13.56
CA ARG A 208 -3.37 10.68 -13.16
C ARG A 208 -4.87 10.45 -13.38
N GLU A 209 -5.25 9.72 -14.43
CA GLU A 209 -6.64 9.30 -14.69
C GLU A 209 -7.22 8.53 -13.49
N TRP A 210 -6.50 7.51 -13.00
CA TRP A 210 -6.97 6.73 -11.84
C TRP A 210 -6.93 7.49 -10.52
N THR A 211 -5.90 8.33 -10.33
CA THR A 211 -5.62 8.98 -9.03
C THR A 211 -6.28 10.35 -8.87
N GLY A 212 -6.96 10.85 -9.91
CA GLY A 212 -7.48 12.21 -9.95
C GLY A 212 -6.36 13.27 -9.85
N GLY A 213 -5.11 12.88 -10.13
CA GLY A 213 -3.94 13.74 -9.99
C GLY A 213 -3.44 13.97 -8.56
N ASP A 214 -4.00 13.28 -7.56
CA ASP A 214 -3.48 13.31 -6.18
C ASP A 214 -2.00 12.90 -6.15
N GLN A 215 -1.21 13.59 -5.32
CA GLN A 215 0.23 13.37 -5.23
C GLN A 215 0.60 12.76 -3.87
N PRO A 216 1.62 11.88 -3.84
CA PRO A 216 2.21 11.40 -2.60
C PRO A 216 2.67 12.53 -1.69
N ILE A 217 2.51 12.34 -0.37
CA ILE A 217 2.95 13.33 0.63
C ILE A 217 4.45 13.29 0.93
N ASN A 218 5.18 12.29 0.43
CA ASN A 218 6.61 12.10 0.69
C ASN A 218 7.54 12.81 -0.29
N ASN A 219 6.97 13.59 -1.21
CA ASN A 219 7.71 14.46 -2.14
C ASN A 219 8.45 15.59 -1.40
#